data_AF-A0A0R1Y496-F1
#
_entry.id   AF-A0A0R1Y496-F1
#
_cell.length_a   1.000
_cell.length_b   1.000
_cell.length_c   1.000
_cell.angle_alpha   90.00
_cell.angle_beta   90.00
_cell.angle_gamma   90.00
#
_symmetry.space_group_name_H-M   'P 1'
#
loop_
_entity.id
_entity.type
_entity.pdbx_description
1 polymer ?
#
loop_
_entity_poly.entity_id
_entity_poly.type
_entity_poly.pdbx_seq_one_letter_code
_entity_poly.pdbx_strand_id
1 'polypeptide(L)' 'MREVRNKTSNKEPKFTKVGLMAGNFTTTEKDIMNIVLKDGKEYTIPEAKKAIEEFKKGF' A
#
# COMPACT_ATOMS: atom_id res chain seq x y z
N MET A 1 -12.31 -13.02 -29.30
CA MET A 1 -12.27 -12.00 -28.23
C MET A 1 -11.48 -12.60 -27.08
N ARG A 2 -10.40 -11.94 -26.62
CA ARG A 2 -9.38 -12.55 -25.75
C ARG A 2 -9.95 -12.83 -24.35
N GLU A 3 -9.73 -14.06 -23.87
CA GLU A 3 -10.03 -14.54 -22.52
C GLU A 3 -9.45 -13.63 -21.43
N VAL A 4 -10.29 -13.10 -20.55
CA VAL A 4 -9.84 -12.64 -19.24
C VAL A 4 -10.04 -13.78 -18.25
N ARG A 5 -8.98 -14.58 -18.07
CA ARG A 5 -8.89 -15.56 -16.98
C ARG A 5 -8.81 -14.78 -15.67
N ASN A 6 -9.94 -14.58 -15.01
CA ASN A 6 -9.96 -14.24 -13.58
C ASN A 6 -9.44 -15.44 -12.79
N LYS A 7 -8.11 -15.60 -12.77
CA LYS A 7 -7.43 -16.32 -11.71
C LYS A 7 -7.60 -15.48 -10.45
N THR A 8 -8.56 -15.87 -9.63
CA THR A 8 -8.67 -15.51 -8.22
C THR A 8 -7.43 -16.05 -7.49
N SER A 9 -6.26 -15.49 -7.77
CA SER A 9 -5.15 -15.58 -6.84
C SER A 9 -5.52 -14.57 -5.77
N ASN A 10 -5.84 -15.07 -4.58
CA ASN A 10 -6.04 -14.32 -3.35
C ASN A 10 -4.73 -13.62 -2.94
N LYS A 11 -4.20 -12.78 -3.82
CA LYS A 11 -3.05 -11.92 -3.65
C LYS A 11 -3.62 -10.53 -3.82
N GLU A 12 -3.84 -9.89 -2.69
CA GLU A 12 -4.26 -8.50 -2.68
C GLU A 12 -3.38 -7.68 -3.63
N PRO A 13 -3.97 -6.73 -4.37
CA PRO A 13 -3.23 -5.91 -5.29
C PRO A 13 -2.11 -5.19 -4.54
N LYS A 14 -0.90 -5.34 -5.04
CA LYS A 14 0.29 -4.65 -4.53
C LYS A 14 0.49 -3.39 -5.32
N PHE A 15 0.90 -2.35 -4.62
CA PHE A 15 1.12 -1.04 -5.16
C PHE A 15 2.49 -0.56 -4.75
N THR A 16 3.15 0.19 -5.64
CA THR A 16 4.33 0.95 -5.27
C THR A 16 3.95 2.03 -4.27
N LYS A 17 4.96 2.54 -3.53
CA LYS A 17 4.82 3.70 -2.65
C LYS A 17 4.07 4.86 -3.31
N VAL A 18 4.42 5.17 -4.56
CA VAL A 18 3.77 6.22 -5.37
C VAL A 18 2.31 5.89 -5.67
N GLY A 19 2.00 4.63 -6.01
CA GLY A 19 0.63 4.18 -6.20
C GLY A 19 -0.22 4.29 -4.93
N LEU A 20 0.35 3.97 -3.77
CA LEU A 20 -0.32 4.13 -2.47
C LEU A 20 -0.51 5.61 -2.13
N MET A 21 0.47 6.47 -2.38
CA MET A 21 0.35 7.92 -2.17
C MET A 21 -0.69 8.58 -3.07
N ALA A 22 -0.96 8.02 -4.26
CA ALA A 22 -2.06 8.45 -5.12
C ALA A 22 -3.44 7.99 -4.62
N GLY A 23 -3.47 7.06 -3.65
CA GLY A 23 -4.69 6.53 -3.05
C GLY A 23 -5.34 7.49 -2.05
N ASN A 24 -6.42 6.98 -1.43
CA ASN A 24 -7.29 7.73 -0.52
C ASN A 24 -6.71 7.74 0.92
N PHE A 25 -5.50 8.29 1.06
CA PHE A 25 -4.82 8.51 2.34
C PHE A 25 -4.72 10.01 2.63
N THR A 26 -4.74 10.39 3.89
CA THR A 26 -4.52 11.78 4.32
C THR A 26 -3.07 12.21 4.11
N THR A 27 -2.81 13.51 4.08
CA THR A 27 -1.44 14.05 3.96
C THR A 27 -0.49 13.47 5.01
N THR A 28 -0.93 13.39 6.27
CA THR A 28 -0.14 12.79 7.35
C THR A 28 0.14 11.30 7.10
N GLU A 29 -0.85 10.53 6.64
CA GLU A 29 -0.65 9.12 6.32
C GLU A 29 0.34 8.91 5.16
N LYS A 30 0.30 9.79 4.15
CA LYS A 30 1.29 9.76 3.05
C LYS A 30 2.69 10.10 3.55
N ASP A 31 2.82 11.05 4.46
CA ASP A 31 4.10 11.42 5.09
C ASP A 31 4.66 10.24 5.91
N ILE A 32 3.81 9.61 6.73
CA ILE A 32 4.15 8.40 7.49
C ILE A 32 4.56 7.27 6.55
N MET A 33 3.78 7.00 5.49
CA MET A 33 4.16 6.02 4.46
C MET A 33 5.52 6.35 3.83
N ASN A 34 5.85 7.63 3.67
CA ASN A 34 7.15 8.04 3.16
C ASN A 34 8.31 7.64 4.07
N ILE A 35 8.07 7.62 5.38
CA ILE A 35 9.03 7.26 6.42
C ILE A 35 9.11 5.73 6.59
N VAL A 36 7.98 5.02 6.64
CA VAL A 36 7.95 3.58 6.98
C VAL A 36 8.07 2.65 5.78
N LEU A 37 7.63 3.08 4.59
CA LEU A 37 7.71 2.28 3.37
C LEU A 37 9.01 2.58 2.62
N LYS A 38 9.72 1.52 2.24
CA LYS A 38 10.97 1.63 1.47
C LYS A 38 10.67 1.86 -0.01
N ASP A 39 11.44 2.74 -0.62
CA ASP A 39 11.44 2.95 -2.06
C ASP A 39 11.87 1.69 -2.82
N GLY A 40 11.21 1.42 -3.95
CA GLY A 40 11.42 0.19 -4.74
C GLY A 40 10.73 -1.06 -4.20
N LYS A 41 10.00 -0.98 -3.08
CA LYS A 41 9.12 -2.06 -2.60
C LYS A 41 7.66 -1.79 -2.94
N GLU A 42 6.93 -2.90 -3.09
CA GLU A 42 5.49 -2.90 -3.29
C GLU A 42 4.80 -3.43 -2.04
N TYR A 43 3.69 -2.78 -1.67
CA TYR A 43 2.91 -3.08 -0.48
C TYR A 43 1.43 -3.17 -0.85
N THR A 44 0.67 -4.00 -0.13
CA THR A 44 -0.78 -3.97 -0.24
C THR A 44 -1.37 -2.80 0.54
N ILE A 45 -2.62 -2.44 0.26
CA ILE A 45 -3.34 -1.41 1.03
C ILE A 45 -3.37 -1.74 2.54
N PRO A 46 -3.69 -2.96 3.01
CA PRO A 46 -3.67 -3.25 4.43
C PRO A 46 -2.26 -3.27 5.02
N GLU A 47 -1.22 -3.70 4.29
CA GLU A 47 0.16 -3.59 4.77
C GLU A 47 0.53 -2.13 5.03
N ALA A 48 0.16 -1.24 4.10
CA ALA A 48 0.44 0.18 4.23
C ALA A 48 -0.35 0.83 5.38
N LYS A 49 -1.62 0.46 5.56
CA LYS A 49 -2.43 0.88 6.72
C LYS A 49 -1.86 0.38 8.03
N LYS A 50 -1.45 -0.89 8.08
CA LYS A 50 -0.82 -1.49 9.27
C LYS A 50 0.47 -0.76 9.63
N ALA A 51 1.33 -0.47 8.66
CA ALA A 51 2.56 0.29 8.88
C ALA A 51 2.29 1.71 9.41
N ILE A 52 1.25 2.38 8.91
CA ILE A 52 0.79 3.67 9.45
C ILE A 52 0.31 3.52 10.89
N GLU A 53 -0.52 2.51 11.18
CA GLU A 53 -1.04 2.28 12.53
C GLU A 53 0.07 1.95 13.52
N GLU A 54 1.04 1.12 13.14
CA GLU A 54 2.21 0.81 13.97
C GLU A 54 3.04 2.08 14.20
N PHE A 55 3.23 2.93 13.20
CA PHE A 55 3.91 4.21 13.38
C PHE A 55 3.14 5.16 14.31
N LYS A 56 1.81 5.26 14.15
CA LYS A 56 0.95 6.12 14.98
C LYS A 56 0.83 5.64 16.42
N LYS A 57 0.86 4.32 16.64
CA LYS A 57 0.91 3.75 18.00
C LYS A 57 2.24 4.00 18.69
N GLY A 58 3.20 4.56 17.96
CA GLY A 58 4.57 4.67 18.40
C GLY A 58 5.28 3.36 18.11
N PHE A 59 6.53 3.50 17.68
CA PHE A 59 7.53 2.56 18.13
C PHE A 59 7.38 2.25 19.63
#